data_AF-A0A839ZZ02-F1
#
_entry.id   AF-A0A839ZZ02-F1
#
_cell.length_a   1.000
_cell.length_b   1.000
_cell.length_c   1.000
_cell.angle_alpha   90.00
_cell.angle_beta   90.00
_cell.angle_gamma   90.00
#
_symmetry.space_group_name_H-M   'P 1'
#
loop_
_entity.id
_entity.type
_entity.pdbx_description
1 polymer ?
#
loop_
_entity_poly.entity_id
_entity_poly.type
_entity_poly.pdbx_seq_one_letter_code
_entity_poly.pdbx_strand_id
1 'polypeptide(L)'
;MSTEALKALTDMAALLISGASLVAAIVALVVARDAIRKSDRNTSAAMLVTLYEAFRQGWARFQAETDPERSRYEMAELMNTFEIACAIHHEQSIHGVSREILEEYLRDTLRKFADDEDAAGCIRAMRDGPSTFKYLALFLHGQRRYARIAREPLITLGFIAT
;
A
#
# COMPACT_ATOMS: atom_id res chain seq x y z
N MET A 1 -35.79 21.37 54.50
CA MET A 1 -34.72 21.44 53.50
C MET A 1 -35.11 22.52 52.50
N SER A 2 -34.36 23.63 52.39
CA SER A 2 -34.72 24.74 51.50
C SER A 2 -34.50 24.35 50.03
N THR A 3 -35.29 24.92 49.14
CA THR A 3 -35.20 24.75 47.68
C THR A 3 -33.81 25.09 47.12
N GLU A 4 -33.12 26.05 47.74
CA GLU A 4 -31.73 26.43 47.45
C GLU A 4 -30.73 25.28 47.67
N ALA A 5 -30.86 24.54 48.78
CA ALA A 5 -29.97 23.41 49.08
C ALA A 5 -30.17 22.24 48.12
N LEU A 6 -31.42 22.02 47.67
CA LEU A 6 -31.74 20.99 46.69
C LEU A 6 -31.17 21.33 45.30
N LYS A 7 -31.20 22.61 44.90
CA LYS A 7 -30.64 23.09 43.63
C LYS A 7 -29.10 23.01 43.60
N ALA A 8 -28.44 23.36 44.69
CA ALA A 8 -26.99 23.25 44.81
C ALA A 8 -26.50 21.79 44.71
N LEU A 9 -27.25 20.83 45.27
CA LEU A 9 -26.95 19.40 45.14
C LEU A 9 -27.12 18.89 43.71
N THR A 10 -28.16 19.33 42.99
CA THR A 10 -28.36 18.93 41.59
C THR A 10 -27.32 19.52 40.64
N ASP A 11 -26.91 20.78 40.85
CA ASP A 11 -25.90 21.45 40.02
C ASP A 11 -24.51 20.81 40.23
N MET A 12 -24.16 20.47 41.47
CA MET A 12 -22.94 19.74 41.79
C MET A 12 -22.91 18.33 41.19
N ALA A 13 -24.04 17.61 41.23
CA ALA A 13 -24.15 16.30 40.58
C ALA A 13 -24.00 16.40 39.06
N ALA A 14 -24.61 17.41 38.42
CA ALA A 14 -24.48 17.65 36.98
C ALA A 14 -23.04 17.96 36.57
N LEU A 15 -22.30 18.72 37.39
CA LEU A 15 -20.89 19.06 37.14
C LEU A 15 -19.98 17.83 37.25
N LEU A 16 -20.23 16.95 38.24
CA LEU A 16 -19.52 15.69 38.41
C LEU A 16 -19.78 14.72 37.24
N ILE A 17 -21.03 14.60 36.79
CA ILE A 17 -21.42 13.77 35.63
C ILE A 17 -20.78 14.31 34.34
N SER A 18 -20.76 15.64 34.16
CA SER A 18 -20.14 16.30 33.01
C SER A 18 -18.61 16.13 33.01
N GLY A 19 -17.97 16.20 34.18
CA GLY A 19 -16.55 15.91 34.32
C GLY A 19 -16.20 14.45 34.03
N ALA A 20 -17.00 13.51 34.56
CA ALA A 20 -16.80 12.08 34.34
C ALA A 20 -16.99 11.66 32.86
N SER A 21 -17.98 12.25 32.18
CA SER A 21 -18.23 11.98 30.75
C SER A 21 -17.13 12.53 29.84
N LEU A 22 -16.52 13.68 30.18
CA LEU A 22 -15.36 14.20 29.46
C LEU A 22 -14.15 13.26 29.56
N VAL A 23 -13.88 12.74 30.76
CA VAL A 23 -12.79 11.76 30.96
C VAL A 23 -13.05 10.47 30.18
N ALA A 24 -14.27 9.95 30.21
CA ALA A 24 -14.65 8.76 29.45
C ALA A 24 -14.49 8.97 27.93
N ALA A 25 -14.88 10.14 27.40
CA ALA A 25 -14.72 10.49 25.99
C ALA A 25 -13.24 10.55 25.55
N ILE A 26 -12.37 11.12 26.39
CA ILE A 26 -10.92 11.16 26.11
C ILE A 26 -10.34 9.75 26.08
N VAL A 27 -10.68 8.90 27.06
CA VAL A 27 -10.21 7.50 27.09
C VAL A 27 -10.72 6.73 25.88
N ALA A 28 -11.99 6.88 25.52
CA ALA A 28 -12.56 6.25 24.33
C ALA A 28 -11.85 6.69 23.05
N LEU A 29 -11.50 7.97 22.92
CA LEU A 29 -10.74 8.48 21.77
C LEU A 29 -9.33 7.89 21.70
N VAL A 30 -8.64 7.74 22.83
CA VAL A 30 -7.32 7.10 22.89
C VAL A 30 -7.41 5.63 22.48
N VAL A 31 -8.37 4.88 23.04
CA VAL A 31 -8.59 3.47 22.69
C VAL A 31 -8.96 3.32 21.22
N ALA A 32 -9.84 4.17 20.69
CA ALA A 32 -10.21 4.17 19.28
C ALA A 32 -9.00 4.45 18.38
N ARG A 33 -8.18 5.45 18.74
CA ARG A 33 -6.94 5.76 18.02
C ARG A 33 -5.97 4.59 18.01
N ASP A 34 -5.79 3.91 19.14
CA ASP A 34 -4.89 2.76 19.24
C ASP A 34 -5.45 1.53 18.51
N ALA A 35 -6.76 1.32 18.53
CA ALA A 35 -7.43 0.28 17.75
C ALA A 35 -7.28 0.51 16.25
N ILE A 36 -7.50 1.74 15.77
CA ILE A 36 -7.28 2.12 14.37
C ILE A 36 -5.82 1.89 13.98
N ARG A 37 -4.86 2.37 14.79
CA ARG A 37 -3.43 2.17 14.51
C ARG A 37 -3.01 0.71 14.42
N LYS A 38 -3.51 -0.13 15.33
CA LYS A 38 -3.24 -1.58 15.30
C LYS A 38 -3.91 -2.25 14.10
N SER A 39 -5.15 -1.84 13.79
CA SER A 39 -5.89 -2.31 12.62
C SER A 39 -5.14 -1.99 11.33
N ASP A 40 -4.73 -0.73 11.14
CA ASP A 40 -3.99 -0.28 9.96
C ASP A 40 -2.69 -1.07 9.78
N ARG A 41 -1.96 -1.34 10.87
CA ARG A 41 -0.73 -2.15 10.84
C ARG A 41 -0.99 -3.60 10.48
N ASN A 42 -1.99 -4.23 11.09
CA ASN A 42 -2.32 -5.64 10.83
C ASN A 42 -2.84 -5.81 9.39
N THR A 43 -3.70 -4.91 8.93
CA THR A 43 -4.19 -4.87 7.54
C THR A 43 -3.05 -4.64 6.56
N SER A 44 -2.12 -3.73 6.86
CA SER A 44 -0.93 -3.48 6.03
C SER A 44 -0.03 -4.73 5.93
N ALA A 45 0.22 -5.41 7.04
CA ALA A 45 1.04 -6.63 7.07
C ALA A 45 0.37 -7.78 6.29
N ALA A 46 -0.93 -7.99 6.50
CA ALA A 46 -1.69 -9.00 5.75
C ALA A 46 -1.66 -8.71 4.24
N MET A 47 -1.87 -7.45 3.85
CA MET A 47 -1.80 -7.02 2.45
C MET A 47 -0.42 -7.27 1.83
N LEU A 48 0.66 -6.97 2.55
CA LEU A 48 2.03 -7.27 2.10
C LEU A 48 2.24 -8.77 1.88
N VAL A 49 1.79 -9.62 2.81
CA VAL A 49 1.90 -11.08 2.68
C VAL A 49 1.10 -11.58 1.48
N THR A 50 -0.14 -11.12 1.33
CA THR A 50 -1.00 -11.51 0.19
C THR A 50 -0.38 -11.08 -1.14
N LEU A 51 0.12 -9.85 -1.23
CA LEU A 51 0.81 -9.39 -2.44
C LEU A 51 2.04 -10.23 -2.72
N TYR A 52 2.90 -10.45 -1.71
CA TYR A 52 4.10 -11.26 -1.84
C TYR A 52 3.80 -12.68 -2.35
N GLU A 53 2.77 -13.33 -1.78
CA GLU A 53 2.34 -14.66 -2.22
C GLU A 53 1.78 -14.64 -3.65
N ALA A 54 0.96 -13.65 -4.00
CA ALA A 54 0.39 -13.51 -5.33
C ALA A 54 1.48 -13.34 -6.40
N PHE A 55 2.48 -12.48 -6.15
CA PHE A 55 3.62 -12.31 -7.05
C PHE A 55 4.47 -13.56 -7.15
N ARG A 56 4.79 -14.19 -6.02
CA ARG A 56 5.59 -15.42 -6.00
C ARG A 56 4.91 -16.53 -6.81
N GLN A 57 3.59 -16.69 -6.65
CA GLN A 57 2.82 -17.69 -7.39
C GLN A 57 2.69 -17.33 -8.87
N GLY A 58 2.40 -16.07 -9.21
CA GLY A 58 2.32 -15.62 -10.60
C GLY A 58 3.65 -15.77 -11.35
N TRP A 59 4.76 -15.38 -10.71
CA TRP A 59 6.10 -15.58 -11.28
C TRP A 59 6.43 -17.06 -11.49
N ALA A 60 6.10 -17.92 -10.53
CA ALA A 60 6.31 -19.36 -10.67
C ALA A 60 5.48 -19.97 -11.81
N ARG A 61 4.24 -19.50 -12.01
CA ARG A 61 3.40 -19.93 -13.14
C ARG A 61 3.98 -19.51 -14.48
N PHE A 62 4.41 -18.25 -14.60
CA PHE A 62 5.09 -17.75 -15.79
C PHE A 62 6.32 -18.59 -16.15
N GLN A 63 7.19 -18.86 -15.17
CA GLN A 63 8.42 -19.64 -15.36
C GLN A 63 8.18 -21.13 -15.67
N ALA A 64 7.07 -21.69 -15.19
CA ALA A 64 6.74 -23.10 -15.41
C ALA A 64 6.08 -23.36 -16.78
N GLU A 65 5.58 -22.32 -17.43
CA GLU A 65 4.88 -22.44 -18.69
C GLU A 65 5.85 -22.54 -19.87
N THR A 66 5.58 -23.49 -20.77
CA THR A 66 6.42 -23.75 -21.95
C THR A 66 5.74 -23.30 -23.24
N ASP A 67 4.42 -23.12 -23.22
CA ASP A 67 3.67 -22.53 -24.33
C ASP A 67 3.83 -21.00 -24.34
N PRO A 68 4.40 -20.39 -25.41
CA PRO A 68 4.61 -18.96 -25.48
C PRO A 68 3.35 -18.11 -25.31
N GLU A 69 2.20 -18.56 -25.81
CA GLU A 69 0.95 -17.80 -25.70
C GLU A 69 0.41 -17.82 -24.26
N ARG A 70 0.50 -18.97 -23.59
CA ARG A 70 0.14 -19.08 -22.17
C ARG A 70 1.13 -18.35 -21.26
N SER A 71 2.42 -18.37 -21.60
CA SER A 71 3.45 -17.63 -20.88
C SER A 71 3.16 -16.12 -20.92
N ARG A 72 2.76 -15.58 -22.09
CA ARG A 72 2.29 -14.19 -22.22
C ARG A 72 1.06 -13.91 -21.36
N TYR A 73 0.10 -14.82 -21.32
CA TYR A 73 -1.08 -14.68 -20.48
C TYR A 73 -0.73 -14.66 -18.98
N GLU A 74 0.10 -15.57 -18.50
CA GLU A 74 0.52 -15.61 -17.09
C GLU A 74 1.33 -14.36 -16.71
N MET A 75 2.15 -13.84 -17.63
CA MET A 75 2.82 -12.56 -17.43
C MET A 75 1.84 -11.39 -17.39
N ALA A 76 0.78 -11.40 -18.20
CA ALA A 76 -0.23 -10.35 -18.18
C ALA A 76 -0.95 -10.31 -16.82
N GLU A 77 -1.31 -11.47 -16.28
CA GLU A 77 -1.92 -11.60 -14.95
C GLU A 77 -0.97 -11.15 -13.84
N LEU A 78 0.32 -11.46 -13.96
CA LEU A 78 1.34 -10.99 -13.04
C LEU A 78 1.48 -9.47 -13.09
N MET A 79 1.47 -8.88 -14.27
CA MET A 79 1.55 -7.42 -14.45
C MET A 79 0.29 -6.70 -13.99
N ASN A 80 -0.89 -7.30 -14.13
CA ASN A 80 -2.13 -6.80 -13.55
C ASN A 80 -2.02 -6.74 -12.02
N THR A 81 -1.47 -7.79 -11.40
CA THR A 81 -1.19 -7.82 -9.96
C THR A 81 -0.16 -6.75 -9.57
N PHE A 82 0.88 -6.56 -10.39
CA PHE A 82 1.89 -5.52 -10.22
C PHE A 82 1.30 -4.11 -10.22
N GLU A 83 0.42 -3.85 -11.18
CA GLU A 83 -0.27 -2.59 -11.33
C GLU A 83 -1.16 -2.27 -10.11
N ILE A 84 -1.89 -3.27 -9.59
CA ILE A 84 -2.71 -3.12 -8.38
C ILE A 84 -1.83 -2.78 -7.18
N ALA A 85 -0.68 -3.45 -7.02
CA ALA A 85 0.25 -3.15 -5.94
C ALA A 85 0.83 -1.74 -6.03
N CYS A 86 1.12 -1.26 -7.25
CA CYS A 86 1.52 0.13 -7.49
C CYS A 86 0.40 1.12 -7.14
N ALA A 87 -0.86 0.78 -7.44
CA ALA A 87 -2.02 1.59 -7.07
C ALA A 87 -2.17 1.70 -5.55
N ILE A 88 -2.09 0.58 -4.82
CA ILE A 88 -2.11 0.53 -3.35
C ILE A 88 -1.02 1.41 -2.75
N HIS A 89 0.20 1.35 -3.29
CA HIS A 89 1.30 2.19 -2.84
C HIS A 89 1.02 3.69 -3.12
N HIS A 90 0.48 4.00 -4.30
CA HIS A 90 0.17 5.37 -4.72
C HIS A 90 -0.93 6.00 -3.88
N GLU A 91 -2.01 5.26 -3.60
CA GLU A 91 -3.16 5.69 -2.78
C GLU A 91 -2.81 5.87 -1.29
N GLN A 92 -1.59 5.51 -0.89
CA GLN A 92 -1.13 5.57 0.50
C GLN A 92 -1.97 4.71 1.45
N SER A 93 -2.62 3.66 0.94
CA SER A 93 -3.41 2.71 1.74
C SER A 93 -2.57 1.95 2.77
N ILE A 94 -1.23 1.96 2.61
CA ILE A 94 -0.24 1.44 3.55
C ILE A 94 0.66 2.59 4.03
N HIS A 95 0.94 2.61 5.34
CA HIS A 95 1.68 3.68 6.02
C HIS A 95 2.91 3.16 6.79
N GLY A 96 3.87 4.06 7.02
CA GLY A 96 5.08 3.79 7.81
C GLY A 96 5.97 2.71 7.20
N VAL A 97 6.57 1.87 8.05
CA VAL A 97 7.52 0.81 7.65
C VAL A 97 6.93 -0.13 6.60
N SER A 98 5.64 -0.48 6.69
CA SER A 98 5.00 -1.36 5.71
C SER A 98 4.97 -0.76 4.30
N ARG A 99 4.92 0.57 4.19
CA ARG A 99 4.97 1.27 2.91
C ARG A 99 6.36 1.18 2.31
N GLU A 100 7.39 1.39 3.12
CA GLU A 100 8.80 1.29 2.71
C GLU A 100 9.11 -0.13 2.22
N ILE A 101 8.63 -1.15 2.94
CA ILE A 101 8.74 -2.56 2.53
C ILE A 101 8.04 -2.81 1.19
N LEU A 102 6.82 -2.28 1.00
CA LEU A 102 6.11 -2.42 -0.28
C LEU A 102 6.92 -1.77 -1.41
N GLU A 103 7.47 -0.57 -1.18
CA GLU A 103 8.24 0.16 -2.17
C GLU A 103 9.51 -0.59 -2.58
N GLU A 104 10.28 -1.11 -1.61
CA GLU A 104 11.46 -1.93 -1.85
C GLU A 104 11.10 -3.19 -2.64
N TYR A 105 10.03 -3.87 -2.24
CA TYR A 105 9.56 -5.06 -2.92
C TYR A 105 9.13 -4.82 -4.37
N LEU A 106 8.39 -3.73 -4.64
CA LEU A 106 8.02 -3.33 -5.99
C LEU A 106 9.26 -3.04 -6.86
N ARG A 107 10.26 -2.37 -6.28
CA ARG A 107 11.52 -2.06 -6.95
C ARG A 107 12.29 -3.33 -7.32
N ASP A 108 12.41 -4.27 -6.41
CA ASP A 108 13.13 -5.53 -6.64
C ASP A 108 12.39 -6.44 -7.62
N THR A 109 11.07 -6.47 -7.57
CA THR A 109 10.26 -7.23 -8.52
C THR A 109 10.39 -6.64 -9.93
N LEU A 110 10.39 -5.32 -10.07
CA LEU A 110 10.64 -4.66 -11.34
C LEU A 110 12.06 -4.94 -11.90
N ARG A 111 13.08 -5.00 -11.03
CA ARG A 111 14.43 -5.41 -11.44
C ARG A 111 14.40 -6.84 -11.99
N LYS A 112 13.76 -7.78 -11.28
CA LYS A 112 13.62 -9.17 -11.75
C LYS A 112 12.95 -9.25 -13.13
N PHE A 113 11.91 -8.46 -13.37
CA PHE A 113 11.25 -8.41 -14.68
C PHE A 113 12.16 -7.83 -15.78
N ALA A 114 13.02 -6.88 -15.44
CA ALA A 114 13.94 -6.26 -16.39
C ALA A 114 15.15 -7.15 -16.71
N ASP A 115 15.60 -7.96 -15.74
CA ASP A 115 16.75 -8.86 -15.87
C ASP A 115 16.39 -10.18 -16.60
N ASP A 116 15.09 -10.48 -16.75
CA ASP A 116 14.56 -11.64 -17.48
C ASP A 116 14.10 -11.20 -18.89
N GLU A 117 14.80 -11.67 -19.94
CA GLU A 117 14.57 -11.22 -21.32
C GLU A 117 13.17 -11.57 -21.85
N ASP A 118 12.61 -12.71 -21.45
CA ASP A 118 11.30 -13.18 -21.88
C ASP A 118 10.19 -12.37 -21.21
N ALA A 119 10.33 -12.13 -19.90
CA ALA A 119 9.44 -11.24 -19.16
C ALA A 119 9.49 -9.82 -19.74
N ALA A 120 10.69 -9.32 -19.98
CA ALA A 120 10.93 -8.03 -20.61
C ALA A 120 10.28 -7.95 -22.01
N GLY A 121 10.38 -9.01 -22.81
CA GLY A 121 9.72 -9.14 -24.11
C GLY A 121 8.20 -9.06 -23.99
N CYS A 122 7.62 -9.85 -23.09
CA CYS A 122 6.18 -9.91 -22.87
C CYS A 122 5.61 -8.56 -22.41
N ILE A 123 6.23 -7.92 -21.42
CA ILE A 123 5.72 -6.64 -20.89
C ILE A 123 5.79 -5.54 -21.96
N ARG A 124 6.83 -5.52 -22.80
CA ARG A 124 6.90 -4.58 -23.94
C ARG A 124 5.77 -4.82 -24.94
N ALA A 125 5.46 -6.09 -25.22
CA ALA A 125 4.39 -6.46 -26.14
C ALA A 125 2.99 -6.11 -25.61
N MET A 126 2.80 -6.03 -24.29
CA MET A 126 1.51 -5.67 -23.66
C MET A 126 1.18 -4.18 -23.72
N ARG A 127 2.13 -3.32 -24.09
CA ARG A 127 1.97 -1.86 -24.06
C ARG A 127 1.13 -1.39 -25.25
N ASP A 128 -0.18 -1.55 -25.14
CA ASP A 128 -1.15 -1.19 -26.20
C ASP A 128 -1.56 0.28 -26.19
N GLY A 129 -1.24 1.04 -25.12
CA GLY A 129 -1.59 2.45 -25.03
C GLY A 129 -0.92 3.20 -23.87
N PRO A 130 -1.06 4.53 -23.83
CA PRO A 130 -0.43 5.37 -22.81
C PRO A 130 -1.00 5.16 -21.40
N SER A 131 -2.17 4.53 -21.29
CA SER A 131 -2.81 4.19 -20.01
C SER A 131 -2.51 2.78 -19.53
N THR A 132 -1.87 1.95 -20.35
CA THR A 132 -1.46 0.61 -19.92
C THR A 132 -0.41 0.73 -18.82
N PHE A 133 -0.67 0.12 -17.68
CA PHE A 133 0.15 0.23 -16.46
C PHE A 133 0.35 1.67 -15.96
N LYS A 134 -0.76 2.42 -15.84
CA LYS A 134 -0.80 3.80 -15.34
C LYS A 134 -0.09 3.95 -13.98
N TYR A 135 -0.39 3.08 -13.02
CA TYR A 135 0.13 3.15 -11.66
C TYR A 135 1.59 2.74 -11.58
N LEU A 136 2.03 1.78 -12.39
CA LEU A 136 3.46 1.53 -12.62
C LEU A 136 4.15 2.80 -13.12
N ALA A 137 3.60 3.48 -14.12
CA ALA A 137 4.19 4.72 -14.63
C ALA A 137 4.29 5.81 -13.55
N LEU A 138 3.25 5.97 -12.71
CA LEU A 138 3.25 6.88 -11.57
C LEU A 138 4.30 6.48 -10.52
N PHE A 139 4.41 5.20 -10.21
CA PHE A 139 5.41 4.67 -9.28
C PHE A 139 6.82 5.02 -9.77
N LEU A 140 7.11 4.78 -11.05
CA LEU A 140 8.41 5.09 -11.64
C LEU A 140 8.73 6.57 -11.69
N HIS A 141 7.73 7.41 -11.93
CA HIS A 141 7.91 8.85 -11.85
C HIS A 141 8.31 9.29 -10.44
N GLY A 142 7.67 8.71 -9.42
CA GLY A 142 8.06 8.89 -8.01
C GLY A 142 9.51 8.48 -7.76
N GLN A 143 9.92 7.30 -8.25
CA GLN A 143 11.29 6.79 -8.11
C GLN A 143 12.33 7.69 -8.78
N ARG A 144 12.04 8.20 -9.98
CA ARG A 144 12.94 9.12 -10.69
C ARG A 144 13.15 10.43 -9.95
N ARG A 145 12.10 10.95 -9.33
CA ARG A 145 12.18 12.14 -8.50
C ARG A 145 13.04 11.88 -7.26
N TYR A 146 12.85 10.73 -6.61
CA TYR A 146 13.65 10.33 -5.45
C TYR A 146 15.14 10.17 -5.79
N ALA A 147 15.46 9.38 -6.82
CA ALA A 147 16.84 9.14 -7.25
C ALA A 147 17.57 10.42 -7.67
N ARG A 148 16.87 11.36 -8.34
CA ARG A 148 17.43 12.68 -8.69
C ARG A 148 17.81 13.50 -7.46
N ILE A 149 17.01 13.43 -6.40
CA ILE A 149 17.27 14.14 -5.15
C ILE A 149 18.37 13.45 -4.34
N ALA A 150 18.35 12.11 -4.30
CA ALA A 150 19.26 11.28 -3.51
C ALA A 150 20.65 11.06 -4.16
N ARG A 151 20.85 11.41 -5.44
CA ARG A 151 22.06 11.12 -6.24
C ARG A 151 22.43 9.63 -6.33
N GLU A 152 21.47 8.74 -6.13
CA GLU A 152 21.66 7.31 -6.30
C GLU A 152 21.53 6.92 -7.78
N PRO A 153 22.27 5.90 -8.26
CA PRO A 153 22.08 5.40 -9.61
C PRO A 153 20.64 4.93 -9.77
N LEU A 154 19.92 5.58 -10.67
CA LEU A 154 18.65 5.09 -11.18
C LEU A 154 18.88 3.65 -11.63
N ILE A 155 18.09 2.71 -11.10
CA ILE A 155 17.88 1.46 -11.81
C ILE A 155 17.48 1.88 -13.21
N THR A 156 18.35 1.62 -14.17
CA THR A 156 18.24 2.10 -15.54
C THR A 156 17.05 1.44 -16.20
N LEU A 157 15.87 2.01 -15.94
CA LEU A 157 14.61 1.72 -16.58
C LEU A 157 14.61 2.32 -17.98
N GLY A 158 15.56 1.88 -18.81
CA GLY A 158 15.46 1.97 -20.28
C GLY A 158 14.28 1.14 -20.81
N PHE A 159 13.63 0.37 -19.94
CA PHE A 159 12.54 -0.54 -20.24
C PHE A 159 11.20 0.13 -20.61
N ILE A 160 10.96 1.37 -20.16
CA ILE A 160 9.66 2.07 -20.34
C ILE A 160 9.81 3.40 -21.10
N ALA A 161 11.05 3.79 -21.48
CA ALA A 161 11.34 5.07 -22.12
C ALA A 161 11.48 5.02 -23.65
N THR A 162 11.14 3.90 -24.29
CA THR A 162 10.98 3.80 -25.75
C THR A 162 9.61 3.23 -26.04
#